data_AF-A0A920GWF8-F1
#
_entry.id   AF-A0A920GWF8-F1
#
_cell.length_a   1.000
_cell.length_b   1.000
_cell.length_c   1.000
_cell.angle_alpha   90.00
_cell.angle_beta   90.00
_cell.angle_gamma   90.00
#
_symmetry.space_group_name_H-M   'P 1'
#
loop_
_entity.id
_entity.type
_entity.pdbx_description
1 polymer ?
#
loop_
_entity_poly.entity_id
_entity_poly.type
_entity_poly.pdbx_seq_one_letter_code
_entity_poly.pdbx_strand_id
1 'polypeptide(L)'
;MICDGIKSALRNKIFDNLQPEFTGYVAWRGMVEASKLPNFQGSDKVNIYYGPGSHFVHYPTGKEDLINFVAIENKSQWHEESWKTEGIKTDLLSKFENWNEGLLYMMASTDKLYKWGIFQREQPKSLSKIELCF
;
A
#
# COMPACT_ATOMS: atom_id res chain seq x y z
N MET A 1 18.13 17.99 -12.41
CA MET A 1 17.10 17.02 -12.00
C MET A 1 17.13 16.92 -10.49
N ILE A 2 16.01 17.19 -9.83
CA ILE A 2 15.88 17.05 -8.38
C ILE A 2 14.98 15.82 -8.14
N CYS A 3 15.55 14.75 -7.59
CA CYS A 3 14.89 13.45 -7.43
C CYS A 3 14.82 13.02 -5.95
N ASP A 4 14.46 13.94 -5.06
CA ASP A 4 14.47 13.77 -3.60
C ASP A 4 13.13 13.28 -3.02
N GLY A 5 12.21 12.85 -3.89
CA GLY A 5 10.98 12.18 -3.52
C GLY A 5 9.95 13.08 -2.82
N ILE A 6 8.88 12.47 -2.32
CA ILE A 6 7.71 13.17 -1.78
C ILE A 6 8.02 14.04 -0.54
N LYS A 7 9.13 13.84 0.17
CA LYS A 7 9.57 14.72 1.27
C LYS A 7 10.61 15.76 0.85
N SER A 8 10.73 16.06 -0.44
CA SER A 8 11.67 17.06 -0.98
C SER A 8 11.73 18.34 -0.14
N ALA A 9 12.89 18.59 0.49
CA ALA A 9 13.14 19.81 1.24
C ALA A 9 13.31 21.03 0.30
N LEU A 10 13.72 20.78 -0.94
CA LEU A 10 13.91 21.81 -1.98
C LEU A 10 12.56 22.30 -2.53
N ARG A 11 11.55 21.43 -2.61
CA ARG A 11 10.21 21.82 -3.07
C ARG A 11 9.53 22.81 -2.11
N ASN A 12 9.79 22.72 -0.79
CA ASN A 12 9.27 23.66 0.21
C ASN A 12 9.76 25.10 -0.02
N LYS A 13 10.86 25.30 -0.76
CA LYS A 13 11.39 26.64 -1.08
C LYS A 13 10.88 27.20 -2.41
N ILE A 14 10.33 26.35 -3.28
CA ILE A 14 10.03 26.70 -4.69
C ILE A 14 8.52 26.71 -4.97
N PHE A 15 7.73 25.89 -4.27
CA PHE A 15 6.29 25.75 -4.46
C PHE A 15 5.51 26.00 -3.18
N ASP A 16 4.25 26.42 -3.33
CA ASP A 16 3.31 26.60 -2.23
C ASP A 16 3.31 25.34 -1.35
N ASN A 17 3.44 25.55 -0.04
CA ASN A 17 3.69 24.59 1.03
C ASN A 17 2.52 23.58 1.24
N LEU A 18 2.14 22.86 0.18
CA LEU A 18 1.06 21.88 0.20
C LEU A 18 1.54 20.63 0.92
N GLN A 19 1.12 20.52 2.18
CA GLN A 19 1.39 19.35 3.03
C GLN A 19 0.71 18.10 2.45
N PRO A 20 1.28 16.91 2.64
CA PRO A 20 0.64 15.66 2.24
C PRO A 20 -0.66 15.46 3.00
N GLU A 21 -1.75 15.24 2.27
CA GLU A 21 -3.06 14.96 2.84
C GLU A 21 -3.29 13.46 2.90
N PHE A 22 -3.71 12.97 4.08
CA PHE A 22 -4.05 11.57 4.24
C PHE A 22 -5.33 11.25 3.46
N THR A 23 -5.30 10.21 2.61
CA THR A 23 -6.42 9.89 1.72
C THR A 23 -7.55 9.12 2.41
N GLY A 24 -7.41 8.82 3.71
CA GLY A 24 -8.35 7.93 4.41
C GLY A 24 -8.12 6.44 4.16
N TYR A 25 -6.96 6.07 3.60
CA TYR A 25 -6.66 4.67 3.27
C TYR A 25 -5.33 4.23 3.86
N VAL A 26 -5.29 3.01 4.38
CA VAL A 26 -4.08 2.36 4.86
C VAL A 26 -3.79 1.16 3.98
N ALA A 27 -2.56 1.05 3.52
CA ALA A 27 -2.08 -0.09 2.76
C ALA A 27 -1.33 -1.05 3.67
N TRP A 28 -1.75 -2.30 3.68
CA TRP A 28 -1.06 -3.43 4.27
C TRP A 28 -0.36 -4.21 3.17
N ARG A 29 0.89 -4.61 3.38
CA ARG A 29 1.67 -5.39 2.41
C ARG A 29 2.42 -6.51 3.09
N GLY A 30 2.32 -7.68 2.49
CA GLY A 30 3.09 -8.86 2.88
C GLY A 30 3.50 -9.68 1.65
N MET A 31 4.25 -10.74 1.92
CA MET A 31 4.68 -11.69 0.92
C MET A 31 4.47 -13.11 1.46
N VAL A 32 4.06 -14.01 0.58
CA VAL A 32 3.84 -15.42 0.91
C VAL A 32 4.38 -16.31 -0.20
N GLU A 33 4.53 -17.58 0.11
CA GLU A 33 4.82 -18.60 -0.90
C GLU A 33 3.60 -18.85 -1.81
N ALA A 34 3.84 -19.25 -3.06
CA ALA A 34 2.81 -19.65 -4.02
C ALA A 34 1.95 -20.81 -3.49
N SER A 35 2.51 -21.66 -2.61
CA SER A 35 1.79 -22.73 -1.89
C SER A 35 0.64 -22.22 -1.01
N LYS A 36 0.60 -20.91 -0.71
CA LYS A 36 -0.41 -20.25 0.14
C LYS A 36 -1.49 -19.51 -0.65
N LEU A 37 -1.49 -19.63 -1.99
CA LEU A 37 -2.50 -19.01 -2.82
C LEU A 37 -3.89 -19.64 -2.58
N PRO A 38 -4.97 -18.85 -2.72
CA PRO A 38 -6.32 -19.38 -2.76
C PRO A 38 -6.50 -20.41 -3.90
N ASN A 39 -7.29 -21.44 -3.65
CA ASN A 39 -7.48 -22.54 -4.59
C ASN A 39 -8.58 -22.24 -5.62
N PHE A 40 -8.22 -21.60 -6.73
CA PHE A 40 -9.08 -21.45 -7.90
C PHE A 40 -8.23 -21.29 -9.17
N GLN A 41 -8.84 -21.52 -10.34
CA GLN A 41 -8.15 -21.39 -11.62
C GLN A 41 -7.70 -19.95 -11.88
N GLY A 42 -6.38 -19.73 -12.03
CA GLY A 42 -5.80 -18.42 -12.29
C GLY A 42 -5.39 -17.64 -11.02
N SER A 43 -5.36 -18.29 -9.85
CA SER A 43 -4.84 -17.68 -8.62
C SER A 43 -3.34 -17.38 -8.67
N ASP A 44 -2.61 -17.96 -9.60
CA ASP A 44 -1.20 -17.69 -9.90
C ASP A 44 -0.97 -16.38 -10.69
N LYS A 45 -2.05 -15.74 -11.15
CA LYS A 45 -2.01 -14.47 -11.90
C LYS A 45 -2.21 -13.26 -10.99
N VAL A 46 -2.16 -12.06 -11.58
CA VAL A 46 -2.59 -10.84 -10.90
C VAL A 46 -4.09 -10.90 -10.64
N ASN A 47 -4.49 -10.77 -9.38
CA ASN A 47 -5.88 -10.78 -8.96
C ASN A 47 -6.20 -9.56 -8.10
N ILE A 48 -7.38 -8.97 -8.32
CA ILE A 48 -7.91 -7.84 -7.56
C ILE A 48 -9.30 -8.25 -7.05
N TYR A 49 -9.53 -8.04 -5.76
CA TYR A 49 -10.78 -8.35 -5.06
C TYR A 49 -11.31 -7.07 -4.44
N TYR A 50 -12.61 -6.82 -4.62
CA TYR A 50 -13.29 -5.67 -4.07
C TYR A 50 -14.22 -6.09 -2.94
N GLY A 51 -14.19 -5.36 -1.83
CA GLY A 51 -15.13 -5.48 -0.73
C GLY A 51 -15.59 -4.11 -0.24
N PRO A 52 -16.51 -4.05 0.73
CA PRO A 52 -17.03 -2.77 1.24
C PRO A 52 -15.90 -1.89 1.80
N GLY A 53 -15.63 -0.76 1.12
CA GLY A 53 -14.62 0.21 1.54
C GLY A 53 -13.17 -0.28 1.52
N SER A 54 -12.90 -1.47 0.97
CA SER A 54 -11.59 -2.12 1.03
C SER A 54 -11.32 -2.92 -0.25
N HIS A 55 -10.06 -3.11 -0.60
CA HIS A 55 -9.68 -3.97 -1.73
C HIS A 55 -8.42 -4.74 -1.43
N PHE A 56 -8.30 -5.92 -2.05
CA PHE A 56 -7.13 -6.80 -1.91
C PHE A 56 -6.55 -7.08 -3.28
N VAL A 57 -5.24 -7.08 -3.39
CA VAL A 57 -4.51 -7.41 -4.61
C VAL A 57 -3.45 -8.42 -4.27
N HIS A 58 -3.28 -9.44 -5.11
CA HIS A 58 -2.08 -10.26 -5.08
C HIS A 58 -1.53 -10.53 -6.48
N TYR A 59 -0.22 -10.72 -6.55
CA TYR A 59 0.50 -10.97 -7.80
C TYR A 59 1.86 -11.66 -7.57
N PRO A 60 2.32 -12.49 -8.52
CA PRO A 60 3.65 -13.08 -8.48
C PRO A 60 4.74 -12.01 -8.67
N THR A 61 5.85 -12.14 -7.93
CA THR A 61 6.96 -11.17 -7.96
C THR A 61 8.04 -11.47 -9.01
N GLY A 62 7.92 -12.58 -9.73
CA GLY A 62 8.93 -13.05 -10.70
C GLY A 62 10.17 -13.69 -10.06
N LYS A 63 10.33 -13.62 -8.73
CA LYS A 63 11.19 -14.53 -7.98
C LYS A 63 10.40 -15.80 -7.72
N GLU A 64 11.07 -16.94 -7.90
CA GLU A 64 10.44 -18.27 -7.76
C GLU A 64 9.62 -18.33 -6.47
N ASP A 65 8.35 -18.67 -6.67
CA ASP A 65 7.34 -18.96 -5.65
C ASP A 65 7.00 -17.84 -4.65
N LEU A 66 7.38 -16.59 -4.89
CA LEU A 66 6.99 -15.47 -4.03
C LEU A 66 5.84 -14.64 -4.60
N ILE A 67 4.75 -14.57 -3.85
CA ILE A 67 3.56 -13.77 -4.14
C ILE A 67 3.55 -12.55 -3.22
N ASN A 68 3.42 -11.37 -3.81
CA ASN A 68 3.18 -10.15 -3.07
C ASN A 68 1.69 -9.90 -2.97
N PHE A 69 1.20 -9.53 -1.78
CA PHE A 69 -0.16 -9.02 -1.62
C PHE A 69 -0.18 -7.61 -1.05
N VAL A 70 -1.26 -6.89 -1.36
CA VAL A 70 -1.58 -5.57 -0.82
C VAL A 70 -3.05 -5.56 -0.42
N ALA A 71 -3.34 -5.27 0.85
CA ALA A 71 -4.71 -5.09 1.34
C ALA A 71 -4.90 -3.62 1.70
N ILE A 72 -5.91 -2.97 1.13
CA ILE A 72 -6.25 -1.58 1.43
C ILE A 72 -7.49 -1.56 2.32
N GLU A 73 -7.37 -0.91 3.48
CA GLU A 73 -8.48 -0.61 4.36
C GLU A 73 -8.83 0.89 4.32
N ASN A 74 -10.10 1.23 4.50
CA ASN A 74 -10.51 2.59 4.82
C ASN A 74 -10.31 2.86 6.32
N LYS A 75 -9.64 3.95 6.65
CA LYS A 75 -9.43 4.40 8.03
C LYS A 75 -9.61 5.91 8.12
N SER A 76 -10.37 6.37 9.10
CA SER A 76 -10.65 7.81 9.28
C SER A 76 -9.42 8.61 9.71
N GLN A 77 -8.45 7.99 10.38
CA GLN A 77 -7.25 8.67 10.88
C GLN A 77 -6.03 7.76 10.83
N TRP A 78 -4.89 8.35 10.48
CA TRP A 78 -3.58 7.72 10.51
C TRP A 78 -2.64 8.56 11.38
N HIS A 79 -2.16 7.96 12.48
CA HIS A 79 -1.41 8.67 13.53
C HIS A 79 0.08 8.32 13.56
N GLU A 80 0.54 7.37 12.73
CA GLU A 80 1.94 6.95 12.71
C GLU A 80 2.73 7.72 11.64
N GLU A 81 3.70 8.56 12.04
CA GLU A 81 4.52 9.33 11.08
C GLU A 81 5.50 8.49 10.24
N SER A 82 5.52 7.17 10.45
CA SER A 82 6.42 6.24 9.76
C SER A 82 5.85 5.73 8.44
N TRP A 83 6.71 5.71 7.42
CA TRP A 83 6.40 5.30 6.05
C TRP A 83 6.37 3.78 5.87
N LYS A 84 6.74 3.06 6.95
CA LYS A 84 6.82 1.62 7.00
C LYS A 84 6.78 1.24 8.48
N THR A 85 5.58 0.98 8.98
CA THR A 85 5.41 0.38 10.31
C THR A 85 5.19 -1.11 10.12
N GLU A 86 5.83 -1.93 10.96
CA GLU A 86 5.47 -3.33 11.07
C GLU A 86 4.02 -3.43 11.59
N GLY A 87 3.19 -4.14 10.86
CA GLY A 87 1.77 -4.33 11.15
C GLY A 87 1.56 -5.58 11.99
N ILE A 88 0.55 -5.56 12.86
CA ILE A 88 0.15 -6.73 13.63
C ILE A 88 -0.82 -7.56 12.78
N LYS A 89 -0.52 -8.85 12.60
CA LYS A 89 -1.36 -9.76 11.79
C LYS A 89 -2.80 -9.84 12.30
N THR A 90 -3.01 -9.84 13.61
CA THR A 90 -4.36 -9.90 14.20
C THR A 90 -5.20 -8.67 13.84
N ASP A 91 -4.58 -7.49 13.74
CA ASP A 91 -5.27 -6.27 13.32
C ASP A 91 -5.77 -6.42 11.89
N LEU A 92 -4.88 -6.84 10.97
CA LEU A 92 -5.25 -7.10 9.58
C LEU A 92 -6.38 -8.13 9.50
N LEU A 93 -6.24 -9.29 10.15
CA LEU A 93 -7.25 -10.35 10.07
C LEU A 93 -8.60 -9.92 10.64
N SER A 94 -8.63 -9.12 11.71
CA SER A 94 -9.88 -8.56 12.25
C SER A 94 -10.60 -7.64 11.26
N LYS A 95 -9.85 -6.90 10.43
CA LYS A 95 -10.42 -5.97 9.45
C LYS A 95 -10.98 -6.68 8.24
N PHE A 96 -10.38 -7.81 7.87
CA PHE A 96 -10.79 -8.61 6.74
C PHE A 96 -11.60 -9.85 7.15
N GLU A 97 -12.06 -9.97 8.40
CA GLU A 97 -12.68 -11.19 8.96
C GLU A 97 -13.86 -11.75 8.15
N ASN A 98 -14.60 -10.88 7.46
CA ASN A 98 -15.76 -11.24 6.65
C ASN A 98 -15.41 -11.53 5.18
N TRP A 99 -14.12 -11.61 4.83
CA TRP A 99 -13.64 -11.92 3.48
C TRP A 99 -13.49 -13.42 3.26
N ASN A 100 -13.23 -13.81 2.02
CA ASN A 100 -13.02 -15.20 1.64
C ASN A 100 -11.90 -15.86 2.46
N GLU A 101 -12.15 -17.09 2.92
CA GLU A 101 -11.24 -17.87 3.77
C GLU A 101 -9.85 -18.07 3.15
N GLY A 102 -9.76 -18.22 1.82
CA GLY A 102 -8.48 -18.36 1.13
C GLY A 102 -7.63 -17.09 1.18
N LEU A 103 -8.26 -15.91 1.12
CA LEU A 103 -7.57 -14.63 1.28
C LEU A 103 -7.13 -14.42 2.73
N LEU A 104 -7.98 -14.78 3.70
CA LEU A 104 -7.64 -14.74 5.12
C LEU A 104 -6.46 -15.67 5.44
N TYR A 105 -6.46 -16.88 4.90
CA TYR A 105 -5.35 -17.82 5.03
C TYR A 105 -4.04 -17.25 4.47
N MET A 106 -4.12 -16.63 3.30
CA MET A 106 -2.97 -15.97 2.67
C MET A 106 -2.43 -14.83 3.56
N MET A 107 -3.30 -13.95 4.06
CA MET A 107 -2.91 -12.87 4.97
C MET A 107 -2.26 -13.39 6.26
N ALA A 108 -2.78 -14.48 6.83
CA ALA A 108 -2.24 -15.10 8.05
C ALA A 108 -0.86 -15.74 7.83
N SER A 109 -0.59 -16.21 6.60
CA SER A 109 0.63 -16.95 6.24
C SER A 109 1.86 -16.07 5.98
N THR A 110 1.74 -14.73 6.03
CA THR A 110 2.88 -13.83 5.84
C THR A 110 3.78 -13.82 7.08
N ASP A 111 5.10 -13.85 6.90
CA ASP A 111 6.05 -13.71 8.00
C ASP A 111 6.15 -12.27 8.48
N LYS A 112 6.38 -11.36 7.52
CA LYS A 112 6.49 -9.92 7.75
C LYS A 112 5.31 -9.22 7.12
N LEU A 113 4.69 -8.34 7.90
CA LEU A 113 3.57 -7.52 7.48
C LEU A 113 3.94 -6.07 7.72
N TYR A 114 3.78 -5.23 6.70
CA TYR A 114 4.01 -3.80 6.82
C TYR A 114 2.71 -3.05 6.54
N LYS A 115 2.53 -1.91 7.19
CA LYS A 115 1.43 -0.99 6.93
C LYS A 115 1.92 0.44 6.77
N TRP A 116 1.25 1.23 5.93
CA TRP A 116 1.47 2.67 5.81
C TRP A 116 0.19 3.39 5.40
N GLY A 117 0.04 4.63 5.86
CA GLY A 117 -0.99 5.53 5.37
C GLY A 117 -0.72 5.93 3.93
N ILE A 118 -1.77 5.97 3.10
CA ILE A 118 -1.70 6.53 1.76
C ILE A 118 -1.92 8.04 1.86
N PHE A 119 -0.99 8.80 1.31
CA PHE A 119 -1.04 10.25 1.29
C PHE A 119 -1.03 10.72 -0.16
N GLN A 120 -1.88 11.70 -0.45
CA GLN A 120 -1.88 12.40 -1.72
C GLN A 120 -1.37 13.82 -1.54
N ARG A 121 -0.90 14.40 -2.64
CA ARG A 121 -0.59 15.82 -2.72
C ARG A 121 -1.23 16.35 -3.98
N GLU A 122 -1.77 17.55 -3.89
CA GLU A 122 -2.25 18.24 -5.09
C GLU A 122 -1.10 18.45 -6.08
N GLN A 123 -1.43 18.28 -7.36
CA GLN A 123 -0.49 18.50 -8.44
C GLN A 123 -0.10 19.99 -8.48
N PRO A 124 1.20 20.34 -8.49
CA PRO A 124 1.60 21.73 -8.62
C PRO A 124 1.18 22.27 -10.00
N LYS A 125 0.76 23.54 -10.04
CA LYS A 125 0.30 24.21 -11.28
C LYS A 125 1.36 24.32 -12.38
N SER A 126 2.64 24.16 -12.03
CA SER A 126 3.77 24.04 -12.96
C SER A 126 4.81 23.10 -12.38
N LEU A 127 5.48 22.30 -13.22
CA LEU A 127 6.63 21.47 -12.83
C LEU A 127 7.97 22.20 -13.01
N SER A 128 7.94 23.46 -13.46
CA SER A 128 9.11 24.32 -13.60
C SER A 128 8.85 25.71 -13.04
N LYS A 129 9.80 26.21 -12.26
CA LYS A 129 9.87 27.61 -11.86
C LYS A 129 11.36 27.93 -11.70
N ILE A 130 11.89 28.75 -12.61
CA ILE A 130 13.30 29.19 -12.65
C ILE A 130 14.28 28.03 -12.92
N GLU A 131 14.55 27.72 -14.19
CA GLU A 131 15.60 26.78 -14.71
C GLU A 131 15.81 25.43 -13.99
N LEU A 132 14.87 25.02 -13.15
CA LEU A 132 14.90 23.79 -12.38
C LEU A 132 13.64 23.00 -12.72
N CYS A 133 13.82 21.95 -13.50
CA CYS A 133 12.80 20.94 -13.77
C CYS A 133 12.87 19.83 -12.70
N PHE A 134 11.71 19.50 -12.15
CA PHE A 134 11.47 18.28 -11.37
C PHE A 134 10.99 17.17 -12.29
#